data_AF-A0A5W7C195-F1
#
_entry.id   AF-A0A5W7C195-F1
#
_cell.length_a   1.000
_cell.length_b   1.000
_cell.length_c   1.000
_cell.angle_alpha   90.00
_cell.angle_beta   90.00
_cell.angle_gamma   90.00
#
_symmetry.space_group_name_H-M   'P 1'
#
loop_
_entity.id
_entity.type
_entity.pdbx_description
1 polymer ?
#
loop_
_entity_poly.entity_id
_entity_poly.type
_entity_poly.pdbx_seq_one_letter_code
_entity_poly.pdbx_strand_id
1 'polypeptide(L)'
;IIVTGQDPRGLPEFSALREEINKSSHPSQPELNWKLVESLALAIFKAHGVDLHTATYYTLARTRTHGLAGFCEGVELLAAMISHDWDKFWPQDESARTGMLDWLNSRTGNILRQQLSFSGADLPLLYRTERALQLICDKLQQVELKRQPHVENLLYFVQNTRKRLEPPPKSSVDIPPQTTVRTLIYAPESTQPVTEENLPPLPELPEMKVEVHHGAVEDPEPVARATSGRTIKGFMAGVVCAAAVAAVLWWWQVYPMQQQLAQVRDTAQGAATLWLASPELDSYG
;
A
#
# COMPACT_ATOMS: atom_id res chain seq x y z
N ILE A 1 -8.00 -25.82 -2.19
CA ILE A 1 -6.73 -26.52 -2.53
C ILE A 1 -5.97 -25.59 -3.47
N ILE A 2 -4.77 -25.15 -3.09
CA ILE A 2 -3.91 -24.38 -3.98
C ILE A 2 -3.24 -25.38 -4.92
N VAL A 3 -3.30 -25.13 -6.22
CA VAL A 3 -2.61 -25.95 -7.22
C VAL A 3 -1.34 -25.21 -7.63
N THR A 4 -0.18 -25.80 -7.36
CA THR A 4 1.11 -25.21 -7.76
C THR A 4 1.27 -25.22 -9.28
N GLY A 5 1.71 -24.09 -9.83
CA GLY A 5 1.92 -23.91 -11.26
C GLY A 5 3.31 -24.32 -11.74
N GLN A 6 3.45 -24.38 -13.07
CA GLN A 6 4.71 -24.61 -13.77
C GLN A 6 5.46 -23.28 -13.99
N ASP A 7 6.59 -23.33 -14.72
CA ASP A 7 7.36 -22.14 -15.07
C ASP A 7 6.52 -21.13 -15.89
N PRO A 8 6.26 -19.92 -15.36
CA PRO A 8 5.39 -18.95 -16.02
C PRO A 8 6.11 -18.13 -17.11
N ARG A 9 7.44 -18.25 -17.26
CA ARG A 9 8.23 -17.35 -18.12
C ARG A 9 7.88 -17.42 -19.61
N GLY A 10 7.33 -18.54 -20.07
CA GLY A 10 6.85 -18.71 -21.44
C GLY A 10 5.46 -18.14 -21.71
N LEU A 11 4.75 -17.69 -20.66
CA LEU A 11 3.37 -17.22 -20.78
C LEU A 11 3.32 -15.75 -21.22
N PRO A 12 2.46 -15.39 -22.20
CA PRO A 12 2.32 -14.00 -22.61
C PRO A 12 1.81 -13.11 -21.47
N GLU A 13 0.91 -13.62 -20.61
CA GLU A 13 0.39 -12.91 -19.45
C GLU A 13 1.51 -12.60 -18.45
N PHE A 14 2.45 -13.51 -18.26
CA PHE A 14 3.58 -13.30 -17.36
C PHE A 14 4.58 -12.30 -17.92
N SER A 15 4.79 -12.30 -19.24
CA SER A 15 5.61 -11.29 -19.92
C SER A 15 5.03 -9.89 -19.71
N ALA A 16 3.72 -9.72 -19.94
CA ALA A 16 3.01 -8.46 -19.70
C ALA A 16 3.05 -8.04 -18.22
N LEU A 17 2.86 -9.00 -17.30
CA LEU A 17 2.92 -8.77 -15.85
C LEU A 17 4.30 -8.22 -15.44
N ARG A 18 5.37 -8.82 -15.94
CA ARG A 18 6.74 -8.42 -15.64
C ARG A 18 7.07 -7.04 -16.25
N GLU A 19 6.62 -6.77 -17.46
CA GLU A 19 6.78 -5.46 -18.09
C GLU A 19 6.12 -4.36 -17.25
N GLU A 20 4.89 -4.60 -16.79
CA GLU A 20 4.17 -3.67 -15.93
C GLU A 20 4.91 -3.42 -14.61
N ILE A 21 5.38 -4.47 -13.93
CA ILE A 21 6.16 -4.34 -12.69
C ILE A 21 7.49 -3.59 -12.91
N ASN A 22 8.16 -3.82 -14.04
CA ASN A 22 9.45 -3.20 -14.35
C ASN A 22 9.38 -1.68 -14.53
N LYS A 23 8.19 -1.13 -14.83
CA LYS A 23 7.95 0.32 -14.85
C LYS A 23 8.36 1.01 -13.54
N SER A 24 8.28 0.28 -12.41
CA SER A 24 8.66 0.81 -11.07
C SER A 24 10.15 1.09 -10.90
N SER A 25 10.98 0.54 -11.79
CA SER A 25 12.43 0.74 -11.81
C SER A 25 12.88 1.58 -13.01
N HIS A 26 11.95 2.03 -13.84
CA HIS A 26 12.28 2.78 -15.04
C HIS A 26 12.62 4.24 -14.71
N PRO A 27 13.69 4.84 -15.28
CA PRO A 27 14.11 6.21 -14.96
C PRO A 27 13.02 7.26 -15.20
N SER A 28 12.20 7.07 -16.23
CA SER A 28 11.10 7.99 -16.56
C SER A 28 9.85 7.83 -15.67
N GLN A 29 9.87 6.89 -14.71
CA GLN A 29 8.76 6.59 -13.78
C GLN A 29 7.37 6.58 -14.43
N PRO A 30 7.16 5.76 -15.48
CA PRO A 30 5.84 5.64 -16.09
C PRO A 30 4.83 5.11 -15.07
N GLU A 31 3.58 5.55 -15.22
CA GLU A 31 2.51 5.16 -14.30
C GLU A 31 2.29 3.64 -14.33
N LEU A 32 2.24 3.04 -13.12
CA LEU A 32 1.94 1.62 -12.93
C LEU A 32 0.45 1.39 -12.78
N ASN A 33 -0.07 0.48 -13.59
CA ASN A 33 -1.42 -0.02 -13.45
C ASN A 33 -1.46 -1.24 -12.52
N TRP A 34 -1.62 -0.98 -11.22
CA TRP A 34 -1.70 -2.05 -10.21
C TRP A 34 -2.91 -2.97 -10.41
N LYS A 35 -4.01 -2.47 -10.97
CA LYS A 35 -5.19 -3.31 -11.27
C LYS A 35 -4.90 -4.30 -12.41
N LEU A 36 -4.10 -3.89 -13.40
CA LEU A 36 -3.63 -4.78 -14.47
C LEU A 36 -2.69 -5.85 -13.94
N VAL A 37 -1.75 -5.50 -13.05
CA VAL A 37 -0.87 -6.48 -12.39
C VAL A 37 -1.70 -7.54 -11.65
N GLU A 38 -2.70 -7.09 -10.89
CA GLU A 38 -3.60 -7.98 -10.15
C GLU A 38 -4.39 -8.91 -11.09
N SER A 39 -4.98 -8.37 -12.17
CA SER A 39 -5.79 -9.15 -13.11
C SER A 39 -4.96 -10.18 -13.89
N LEU A 40 -3.76 -9.81 -14.34
CA LEU A 40 -2.84 -10.74 -15.02
C LEU A 40 -2.38 -11.86 -14.09
N ALA A 41 -2.05 -11.54 -12.83
CA ALA A 41 -1.67 -12.56 -11.86
C ALA A 41 -2.80 -13.54 -11.57
N LEU A 42 -4.03 -13.04 -11.39
CA LEU A 42 -5.21 -13.89 -11.21
C LEU A 42 -5.52 -14.74 -12.45
N ALA A 43 -5.28 -14.23 -13.66
CA ALA A 43 -5.43 -15.00 -14.89
C ALA A 43 -4.43 -16.18 -14.94
N ILE A 44 -3.16 -15.93 -14.59
CA ILE A 44 -2.13 -16.97 -14.51
C ILE A 44 -2.51 -18.01 -13.46
N PHE A 45 -2.95 -17.61 -12.26
CA PHE A 45 -3.36 -18.56 -11.22
C PHE A 45 -4.49 -19.49 -11.66
N LYS A 46 -5.48 -18.95 -12.39
CA LYS A 46 -6.63 -19.71 -12.86
C LYS A 46 -6.25 -20.70 -13.96
N ALA A 47 -5.39 -20.31 -14.89
CA ALA A 47 -5.07 -21.12 -16.07
C ALA A 47 -3.91 -22.10 -15.84
N HIS A 48 -2.92 -21.71 -15.03
CA HIS A 48 -1.63 -22.40 -14.94
C HIS A 48 -1.23 -22.79 -13.52
N GLY A 49 -1.99 -22.38 -12.50
CA GLY A 49 -1.66 -22.60 -11.10
C GLY A 49 -0.80 -21.48 -10.50
N VAL A 50 -0.48 -21.62 -9.22
CA VAL A 50 0.23 -20.60 -8.43
C VAL A 50 1.73 -20.87 -8.41
N ASP A 51 2.51 -19.88 -8.83
CA ASP A 51 3.97 -19.84 -8.70
C ASP A 51 4.42 -18.67 -7.82
N LEU A 52 5.66 -18.70 -7.33
CA LEU A 52 6.17 -17.70 -6.39
C LEU A 52 6.31 -16.31 -7.01
N HIS A 53 6.74 -16.19 -8.27
CA HIS A 53 6.90 -14.86 -8.89
C HIS A 53 5.55 -14.18 -9.06
N THR A 54 4.58 -14.90 -9.60
CA THR A 54 3.24 -14.36 -9.80
C THR A 54 2.57 -14.08 -8.45
N ALA A 55 2.78 -14.93 -7.43
CA ALA A 55 2.28 -14.71 -6.07
C ALA A 55 2.86 -13.46 -5.39
N THR A 56 4.15 -13.17 -5.54
CA THR A 56 4.75 -11.96 -4.96
C THR A 56 4.30 -10.70 -5.70
N TYR A 57 4.18 -10.73 -7.03
CA TYR A 57 3.63 -9.60 -7.80
C TYR A 57 2.17 -9.32 -7.46
N TYR A 58 1.36 -10.38 -7.34
CA TYR A 58 -0.02 -10.29 -6.87
C TYR A 58 -0.10 -9.67 -5.47
N THR A 59 0.71 -10.16 -4.53
CA THR A 59 0.73 -9.66 -3.15
C THR A 59 1.07 -8.17 -3.11
N LEU A 60 2.06 -7.74 -3.89
CA LEU A 60 2.43 -6.33 -3.99
C LEU A 60 1.28 -5.49 -4.58
N ALA A 61 0.65 -5.95 -5.66
CA ALA A 61 -0.48 -5.27 -6.29
C ALA A 61 -1.65 -5.12 -5.31
N ARG A 62 -2.04 -6.20 -4.63
CA ARG A 62 -3.10 -6.19 -3.60
C ARG A 62 -2.76 -5.27 -2.44
N THR A 63 -1.51 -5.24 -2.01
CA THR A 63 -1.05 -4.30 -0.96
C THR A 63 -1.23 -2.84 -1.40
N ARG A 64 -0.95 -2.53 -2.68
CA ARG A 64 -1.11 -1.19 -3.25
C ARG A 64 -2.57 -0.79 -3.43
N THR A 65 -3.43 -1.72 -3.85
CA THR A 65 -4.84 -1.44 -4.19
C THR A 65 -5.77 -1.52 -2.98
N HIS A 66 -5.48 -2.41 -2.03
CA HIS A 66 -6.36 -2.71 -0.89
C HIS A 66 -5.68 -2.56 0.48
N GLY A 67 -4.47 -1.98 0.54
CA GLY A 67 -3.76 -1.72 1.79
C GLY A 67 -3.48 -3.00 2.60
N LEU A 68 -3.71 -2.94 3.92
CA LEU A 68 -3.41 -4.03 4.84
C LEU A 68 -4.22 -5.30 4.53
N ALA A 69 -5.49 -5.16 4.12
CA ALA A 69 -6.32 -6.32 3.78
C ALA A 69 -5.73 -7.09 2.59
N GLY A 70 -5.33 -6.36 1.53
CA GLY A 70 -4.67 -6.98 0.38
C GLY A 70 -3.32 -7.60 0.70
N PHE A 71 -2.55 -6.98 1.59
CA PHE A 71 -1.31 -7.56 2.09
C PHE A 71 -1.55 -8.86 2.86
N CYS A 72 -2.53 -8.87 3.78
CA CYS A 72 -2.91 -10.05 4.56
C CYS A 72 -3.27 -11.23 3.65
N GLU A 73 -4.14 -11.02 2.66
CA GLU A 73 -4.56 -12.08 1.73
C GLU A 73 -3.40 -12.62 0.89
N GLY A 74 -2.52 -11.73 0.40
CA GLY A 74 -1.34 -12.15 -0.38
C GLY A 74 -0.34 -12.94 0.46
N VAL A 75 -0.10 -12.54 1.71
CA VAL A 75 0.79 -13.27 2.62
C VAL A 75 0.19 -14.60 3.05
N GLU A 76 -1.13 -14.69 3.25
CA GLU A 76 -1.81 -15.97 3.51
C GLU A 76 -1.66 -16.94 2.33
N LEU A 77 -1.81 -16.45 1.09
CA LEU A 77 -1.54 -17.24 -0.11
C LEU A 77 -0.09 -17.75 -0.14
N LEU A 78 0.88 -16.87 0.12
CA LEU A 78 2.29 -17.23 0.19
C LEU A 78 2.56 -18.25 1.31
N ALA A 79 1.97 -18.06 2.49
CA ALA A 79 2.14 -18.95 3.63
C ALA A 79 1.62 -20.36 3.32
N ALA A 80 0.44 -20.46 2.69
CA ALA A 80 -0.12 -21.73 2.31
C ALA A 80 0.76 -22.46 1.28
N MET A 81 1.22 -21.75 0.24
CA MET A 81 2.10 -22.33 -0.78
C MET A 81 3.47 -22.73 -0.20
N ILE A 82 4.10 -21.86 0.61
CA ILE A 82 5.41 -22.09 1.22
C ILE A 82 5.37 -23.24 2.22
N SER A 83 4.35 -23.31 3.06
CA SER A 83 4.25 -24.33 4.11
C SER A 83 3.96 -25.72 3.53
N HIS A 84 3.09 -25.81 2.53
CA HIS A 84 2.60 -27.10 2.03
C HIS A 84 3.36 -27.64 0.80
N ASP A 85 3.83 -26.77 -0.09
CA ASP A 85 4.33 -27.18 -1.40
C ASP A 85 5.73 -26.62 -1.72
N TRP A 86 6.55 -26.38 -0.69
CA TRP A 86 7.93 -25.89 -0.82
C TRP A 86 8.73 -26.57 -1.93
N ASP A 87 8.72 -27.89 -2.00
CA ASP A 87 9.54 -28.63 -2.97
C ASP A 87 8.91 -28.67 -4.38
N LYS A 88 7.65 -28.25 -4.52
CA LYS A 88 6.89 -28.39 -5.77
C LYS A 88 6.74 -27.08 -6.54
N PHE A 89 6.53 -25.96 -5.85
CA PHE A 89 6.24 -24.70 -6.54
C PHE A 89 7.47 -24.16 -7.28
N TRP A 90 7.20 -23.47 -8.38
CA TRP A 90 8.22 -22.76 -9.15
C TRP A 90 8.54 -21.39 -8.52
N PRO A 91 9.82 -20.92 -8.52
CA PRO A 91 11.01 -21.54 -9.10
C PRO A 91 11.59 -22.65 -8.21
N GLN A 92 12.33 -23.58 -8.80
CA GLN A 92 13.04 -24.65 -8.06
C GLN A 92 14.39 -24.20 -7.50
N ASP A 93 14.96 -23.12 -8.05
CA ASP A 93 16.21 -22.55 -7.55
C ASP A 93 16.01 -21.80 -6.23
N GLU A 94 16.71 -22.22 -5.18
CA GLU A 94 16.63 -21.63 -3.84
C GLU A 94 17.05 -20.15 -3.82
N SER A 95 18.07 -19.79 -4.60
CA SER A 95 18.55 -18.40 -4.67
C SER A 95 17.48 -17.48 -5.26
N ALA A 96 16.79 -17.94 -6.31
CA ALA A 96 15.65 -17.24 -6.89
C ALA A 96 14.48 -17.12 -5.89
N ARG A 97 14.18 -18.16 -5.10
CA ARG A 97 13.17 -18.09 -4.03
C ARG A 97 13.52 -17.04 -2.99
N THR A 98 14.73 -17.09 -2.45
CA THR A 98 15.22 -16.10 -1.48
C THR A 98 15.18 -14.69 -2.06
N GLY A 99 15.67 -14.51 -3.29
CA GLY A 99 15.66 -13.21 -3.97
C GLY A 99 14.26 -12.64 -4.16
N MET A 100 13.28 -13.49 -4.48
CA MET A 100 11.89 -13.05 -4.66
C MET A 100 11.21 -12.67 -3.34
N LEU A 101 11.49 -13.41 -2.26
CA LEU A 101 11.00 -13.08 -0.92
C LEU A 101 11.63 -11.80 -0.37
N ASP A 102 12.94 -11.60 -0.56
CA ASP A 102 13.64 -10.35 -0.21
C ASP A 102 13.10 -9.16 -1.02
N TRP A 103 12.85 -9.36 -2.32
CA TRP A 103 12.25 -8.34 -3.18
C TRP A 103 10.87 -7.92 -2.68
N LEU A 104 10.02 -8.90 -2.33
CA LEU A 104 8.70 -8.64 -1.78
C LEU A 104 8.80 -7.87 -0.46
N ASN A 105 9.63 -8.36 0.48
CA ASN A 105 9.86 -7.74 1.79
C ASN A 105 10.26 -6.26 1.66
N SER A 106 11.20 -5.97 0.76
CA SER A 106 11.66 -4.59 0.52
C SER A 106 10.54 -3.70 0.00
N ARG A 107 9.75 -4.19 -0.97
CA ARG A 107 8.69 -3.41 -1.63
C ARG A 107 7.47 -3.21 -0.72
N THR A 108 6.96 -4.26 -0.09
CA THR A 108 5.80 -4.17 0.81
C THR A 108 6.17 -3.48 2.12
N GLY A 109 7.35 -3.74 2.67
CA GLY A 109 7.82 -3.06 3.88
C GLY A 109 7.82 -1.54 3.75
N ASN A 110 8.23 -1.00 2.59
CA ASN A 110 8.18 0.44 2.34
C ASN A 110 6.75 0.98 2.30
N ILE A 111 5.83 0.25 1.66
CA ILE A 111 4.41 0.63 1.59
C ILE A 111 3.79 0.63 3.00
N LEU A 112 3.96 -0.46 3.74
CA LEU A 112 3.39 -0.62 5.08
C LEU A 112 3.91 0.44 6.05
N ARG A 113 5.18 0.83 5.95
CA ARG A 113 5.78 1.83 6.85
C ARG A 113 5.48 3.28 6.47
N GLN A 114 5.43 3.59 5.18
CA GLN A 114 5.40 4.98 4.71
C GLN A 114 4.04 5.43 4.19
N GLN A 115 3.16 4.49 3.80
CA GLN A 115 1.97 4.80 3.02
C GLN A 115 0.67 4.33 3.68
N LEU A 116 0.77 3.49 4.72
CA LEU A 116 -0.39 3.01 5.47
C LEU A 116 -0.40 3.59 6.89
N SER A 117 -1.61 3.82 7.37
CA SER A 117 -1.90 4.14 8.77
C SER A 117 -2.68 2.99 9.38
N PHE A 118 -2.41 2.67 10.65
CA PHE A 118 -3.03 1.57 11.35
C PHE A 118 -3.88 2.06 12.52
N SER A 119 -4.99 1.39 12.76
CA SER A 119 -5.97 1.70 13.80
C SER A 119 -6.38 0.45 14.57
N GLY A 120 -7.10 0.61 15.68
CA GLY A 120 -7.63 -0.53 16.45
C GLY A 120 -8.55 -1.46 15.63
N ALA A 121 -9.21 -0.95 14.59
CA ALA A 121 -10.06 -1.76 13.70
C ALA A 121 -9.26 -2.77 12.86
N ASP A 122 -7.95 -2.54 12.68
CA ASP A 122 -7.06 -3.38 11.88
C ASP A 122 -6.51 -4.58 12.66
N LEU A 123 -6.72 -4.63 13.99
CA LEU A 123 -6.22 -5.69 14.86
C LEU A 123 -6.50 -7.11 14.33
N PRO A 124 -7.73 -7.47 13.89
CA PRO A 124 -8.00 -8.80 13.34
C PRO A 124 -7.14 -9.15 12.13
N LEU A 125 -6.90 -8.19 11.23
CA LEU A 125 -6.05 -8.38 10.05
C LEU A 125 -4.58 -8.51 10.45
N LEU A 126 -4.12 -7.73 11.44
CA LEU A 126 -2.76 -7.82 11.95
C LEU A 126 -2.47 -9.18 12.58
N TYR A 127 -3.39 -9.76 13.36
CA TYR A 127 -3.24 -11.12 13.89
C TYR A 127 -3.14 -12.18 12.78
N ARG A 128 -4.01 -12.10 11.77
CA ARG A 128 -3.97 -13.03 10.62
C ARG A 128 -2.66 -12.91 9.84
N THR A 129 -2.24 -11.68 9.56
CA THR A 129 -0.99 -11.38 8.87
C THR A 129 0.21 -11.89 9.66
N GLU A 130 0.26 -11.64 10.98
CA GLU A 130 1.31 -12.16 11.86
C GLU A 130 1.37 -13.69 11.82
N ARG A 131 0.22 -14.37 11.91
CA ARG A 131 0.18 -15.83 11.86
C ARG A 131 0.72 -16.35 10.53
N ALA A 132 0.33 -15.75 9.42
CA ALA A 132 0.79 -16.15 8.09
C ALA A 132 2.31 -15.92 7.92
N LEU A 133 2.82 -14.77 8.36
CA LEU A 133 4.26 -14.48 8.36
C LEU A 133 5.04 -15.46 9.25
N GLN A 134 4.51 -15.82 10.42
CA GLN A 134 5.13 -16.80 11.30
C GLN A 134 5.25 -18.17 10.63
N LEU A 135 4.20 -18.64 9.95
CA LEU A 135 4.25 -19.91 9.20
C LEU A 135 5.33 -19.90 8.11
N ILE A 136 5.48 -18.78 7.40
CA ILE A 136 6.55 -18.61 6.41
C ILE A 136 7.92 -18.68 7.08
N CYS A 137 8.15 -17.91 8.16
CA CYS A 137 9.42 -17.91 8.89
C CYS A 137 9.76 -19.29 9.44
N ASP A 138 8.81 -19.98 10.08
CA ASP A 138 9.00 -21.31 10.64
C ASP A 138 9.40 -22.32 9.55
N LYS A 139 8.76 -22.27 8.38
CA LYS A 139 9.10 -23.14 7.26
C LYS A 139 10.48 -22.82 6.68
N LEU A 140 10.83 -21.54 6.53
CA LEU A 140 12.13 -21.13 6.00
C LEU A 140 13.30 -21.52 6.92
N GLN A 141 13.07 -21.63 8.23
CA GLN A 141 14.07 -22.13 9.19
C GLN A 141 14.28 -23.66 9.08
N GLN A 142 13.27 -24.39 8.63
CA GLN A 142 13.33 -25.86 8.46
C GLN A 142 13.99 -26.28 7.15
N VAL A 143 14.08 -25.38 6.17
CA VAL A 143 14.68 -25.65 4.87
C VAL A 143 16.14 -25.19 4.89
N GLU A 144 17.02 -26.02 4.36
CA GLU A 144 18.41 -25.64 4.12
C GLU A 144 18.47 -24.62 2.99
N LEU A 145 18.76 -23.36 3.33
CA LEU A 145 18.93 -22.28 2.37
C LEU A 145 20.35 -21.71 2.50
N LYS A 146 21.02 -21.50 1.35
CA LYS A 146 22.33 -20.82 1.32
C LYS A 146 22.31 -19.43 1.96
N ARG A 147 21.18 -18.74 1.83
CA ARG A 147 20.92 -17.42 2.42
C ARG A 147 19.47 -17.35 2.83
N GLN A 148 19.23 -16.96 4.08
CA GLN A 148 17.87 -16.77 4.59
C GLN A 148 17.28 -15.44 4.07
N PRO A 149 16.03 -15.45 3.55
CA PRO A 149 15.32 -14.23 3.19
C PRO A 149 14.80 -13.52 4.44
N HIS A 150 14.79 -12.19 4.44
CA HIS A 150 14.54 -11.39 5.65
C HIS A 150 13.05 -11.17 5.94
N VAL A 151 12.23 -12.21 5.79
CA VAL A 151 10.77 -12.13 6.01
C VAL A 151 10.45 -11.77 7.46
N GLU A 152 11.35 -12.10 8.39
CA GLU A 152 11.22 -11.74 9.81
C GLU A 152 11.09 -10.22 10.03
N ASN A 153 11.62 -9.39 9.14
CA ASN A 153 11.48 -7.93 9.25
C ASN A 153 10.01 -7.48 9.16
N LEU A 154 9.22 -8.12 8.29
CA LEU A 154 7.77 -7.86 8.21
C LEU A 154 7.06 -8.40 9.44
N LEU A 155 7.45 -9.59 9.92
CA LEU A 155 6.86 -10.20 11.10
C LEU A 155 7.03 -9.30 12.32
N TYR A 156 8.25 -8.83 12.58
CA TYR A 156 8.53 -7.91 13.69
C TYR A 156 7.76 -6.59 13.54
N PHE A 157 7.67 -6.04 12.32
CA PHE A 157 6.90 -4.84 12.08
C PHE A 157 5.41 -5.03 12.43
N VAL A 158 4.80 -6.12 11.98
CA VAL A 158 3.38 -6.43 12.24
C VAL A 158 3.16 -6.67 13.73
N GLN A 159 4.03 -7.43 14.39
CA GLN A 159 3.97 -7.69 15.83
C GLN A 159 4.04 -6.40 16.64
N ASN A 160 4.98 -5.52 16.32
CA ASN A 160 5.13 -4.24 17.02
C ASN A 160 3.93 -3.32 16.76
N THR A 161 3.41 -3.31 15.53
CA THR A 161 2.23 -2.52 15.18
C THR A 161 1.00 -3.02 15.95
N ARG A 162 0.79 -4.34 16.01
CA ARG A 162 -0.28 -4.95 16.79
C ARG A 162 -0.16 -4.59 18.27
N LYS A 163 0.99 -4.85 18.90
CA LYS A 163 1.21 -4.56 20.33
C LYS A 163 0.94 -3.11 20.71
N ARG A 164 1.22 -2.16 19.80
CA ARG A 164 0.93 -0.73 20.00
C ARG A 164 -0.57 -0.39 19.93
N LEU A 165 -1.34 -1.19 19.20
CA LEU A 165 -2.77 -0.98 18.98
C LEU A 165 -3.63 -1.78 19.96
N GLU A 166 -3.07 -2.83 20.57
CA GLU A 166 -3.75 -3.58 21.61
C GLU A 166 -4.11 -2.64 22.76
N PRO A 167 -5.40 -2.62 23.17
CA PRO A 167 -5.76 -1.88 24.36
C PRO A 167 -4.99 -2.47 25.54
N PRO A 168 -4.51 -1.65 26.48
CA PRO A 168 -3.90 -2.17 27.69
C PRO A 168 -4.88 -3.16 28.32
N PRO A 169 -4.39 -4.29 28.88
CA PRO A 169 -5.26 -5.21 29.57
C PRO A 169 -6.08 -4.39 30.55
N LYS A 170 -7.42 -4.47 30.44
CA LYS A 170 -8.30 -3.89 31.44
C LYS A 170 -7.89 -4.54 32.76
N SER A 171 -7.12 -3.81 33.56
CA SER A 171 -7.00 -4.07 34.98
C SER A 171 -8.38 -3.81 35.54
N SER A 172 -9.26 -4.81 35.41
CA SER A 172 -10.43 -4.99 36.27
C SER A 172 -9.91 -5.36 37.65
N VAL A 173 -9.17 -4.45 38.26
CA VAL A 173 -9.36 -4.21 39.67
C VAL A 173 -10.49 -3.19 39.67
N ASP A 174 -11.73 -3.69 39.64
CA ASP A 174 -12.77 -3.04 40.42
C ASP A 174 -12.22 -2.98 41.84
N ILE A 175 -11.49 -1.91 42.16
CA ILE A 175 -11.30 -1.51 43.54
C ILE A 175 -12.72 -1.03 43.90
N PRO A 176 -13.52 -1.79 44.68
CA PRO A 176 -14.73 -1.22 45.24
C PRO A 176 -14.28 0.08 45.93
N PRO A 177 -15.04 1.19 45.85
CA PRO A 177 -14.65 2.42 46.50
C PRO A 177 -14.39 2.11 47.96
N GLN A 178 -13.11 1.96 48.33
CA GLN A 178 -12.72 1.73 49.70
C GLN A 178 -13.10 3.02 50.37
N THR A 179 -14.19 2.94 51.12
CA THR A 179 -14.62 3.95 52.06
C THR A 179 -13.39 4.25 52.89
N THR A 180 -12.78 5.41 52.66
CA THR A 180 -11.66 5.88 53.45
C THR A 180 -12.22 6.10 54.85
N VAL A 181 -12.10 5.07 55.68
CA VAL A 181 -12.20 5.23 57.12
C VAL A 181 -11.08 6.20 57.47
N ARG A 182 -11.44 7.47 57.63
CA ARG A 182 -10.57 8.50 58.19
C ARG A 182 -10.19 8.02 59.59
N THR A 183 -8.98 7.49 59.74
CA THR A 183 -8.36 7.40 61.06
C THR A 183 -8.16 8.84 61.53
N LEU A 184 -9.09 9.32 62.35
CA LEU A 184 -8.95 10.58 63.08
C LEU A 184 -7.84 10.39 64.11
N ILE A 185 -6.60 10.63 63.71
CA ILE A 185 -5.52 10.87 64.66
C ILE A 185 -5.71 12.30 65.15
N TYR A 186 -6.19 12.41 66.38
CA TYR A 186 -6.29 13.66 67.14
C TYR A 186 -4.87 14.24 67.33
N ALA A 187 -4.60 15.41 66.75
CA ALA A 187 -3.46 16.24 67.13
C ALA A 187 -4.04 17.53 67.75
N PRO A 188 -3.71 17.87 69.01
CA PRO A 188 -4.25 19.05 69.66
C PRO A 188 -3.65 20.33 69.09
N GLU A 189 -4.53 21.31 68.85
CA GLU A 189 -4.21 22.69 68.50
C GLU A 189 -3.42 23.41 69.61
N SER A 190 -2.44 24.22 69.19
CA SER A 190 -1.96 25.38 69.95
C SER A 190 -1.55 26.50 68.98
N THR A 191 -2.51 27.39 68.80
CA THR A 191 -2.50 28.86 68.63
C THR A 191 -1.16 29.65 68.51
N GLN A 192 -0.97 30.28 67.33
CA GLN A 192 -0.59 31.70 67.03
C GLN A 192 0.83 32.28 67.38
N PRO A 193 1.23 33.49 66.87
CA PRO A 193 1.26 33.99 65.47
C PRO A 193 2.51 34.91 65.11
N VAL A 194 2.58 35.39 63.85
CA VAL A 194 3.33 36.57 63.28
C VAL A 194 4.88 36.58 63.40
N THR A 195 5.65 36.72 62.31
CA THR A 195 6.18 38.03 61.83
C THR A 195 6.91 37.85 60.48
N GLU A 196 6.72 38.85 59.60
CA GLU A 196 7.38 39.08 58.31
C GLU A 196 8.91 39.11 58.42
N GLU A 197 9.64 38.56 57.43
CA GLU A 197 10.94 39.14 57.06
C GLU A 197 11.43 38.71 55.66
N ASN A 198 11.56 39.72 54.80
CA ASN A 198 12.55 39.97 53.76
C ASN A 198 13.29 38.82 53.04
N LEU A 199 13.14 38.81 51.70
CA LEU A 199 14.15 38.36 50.72
C LEU A 199 15.39 39.28 50.74
N PRO A 200 16.61 38.75 50.50
CA PRO A 200 17.29 38.92 49.19
C PRO A 200 18.19 37.69 48.81
N PRO A 201 19.08 37.71 47.78
CA PRO A 201 18.90 36.99 46.50
C PRO A 201 19.91 35.84 46.23
N LEU A 202 19.65 35.12 45.12
CA LEU A 202 20.33 33.94 44.53
C LEU A 202 21.86 34.03 44.29
N PRO A 203 22.57 32.89 44.28
CA PRO A 203 23.80 32.68 43.50
C PRO A 203 23.58 31.78 42.26
N GLU A 204 24.29 32.15 41.19
CA GLU A 204 24.22 31.70 39.80
C GLU A 204 24.72 30.26 39.54
N LEU A 205 24.07 29.53 38.62
CA LEU A 205 24.65 28.40 37.89
C LEU A 205 24.76 28.77 36.40
N PRO A 206 25.91 28.52 35.75
CA PRO A 206 26.15 28.96 34.38
C PRO A 206 25.44 28.08 33.34
N GLU A 207 24.52 28.66 32.57
CA GLU A 207 23.98 28.08 31.34
C GLU A 207 24.91 28.34 30.15
N MET A 208 25.30 27.26 29.48
CA MET A 208 26.19 27.23 28.33
C MET A 208 25.47 27.75 27.07
N LYS A 209 25.89 28.93 26.63
CA LYS A 209 25.43 29.69 25.46
C LYS A 209 25.71 28.94 24.14
N VAL A 210 24.67 28.76 23.31
CA VAL A 210 24.80 28.38 21.90
C VAL A 210 24.67 29.66 21.06
N GLU A 211 25.71 30.00 20.31
CA GLU A 211 25.74 31.15 19.40
C GLU A 211 25.21 30.77 18.02
N VAL A 212 24.23 31.55 17.52
CA VAL A 212 23.83 31.55 16.11
C VAL A 212 24.21 32.93 15.54
N HIS A 213 25.18 32.93 14.63
CA HIS A 213 25.61 34.12 13.91
C HIS A 213 24.52 34.58 12.93
N HIS A 214 24.01 35.80 13.11
CA HIS A 214 23.24 36.52 12.10
C HIS A 214 24.20 37.42 11.29
N GLY A 215 24.39 37.06 10.02
CA GLY A 215 25.09 37.87 9.03
C GLY A 215 24.28 39.09 8.59
N ALA A 216 25.01 40.12 8.21
CA ALA A 216 24.60 41.50 8.05
C ALA A 216 23.62 41.81 6.90
N VAL A 217 22.97 42.95 7.09
CA VAL A 217 21.99 43.68 6.27
C VAL A 217 22.56 44.15 4.93
N GLU A 218 21.80 43.98 3.84
CA GLU A 218 21.75 44.89 2.68
C GLU A 218 20.31 44.92 2.11
N ASP A 219 19.79 46.12 1.86
CA ASP A 219 18.42 46.48 1.41
C ASP A 219 18.05 45.96 0.01
N PRO A 220 16.74 45.86 -0.32
CA PRO A 220 16.30 45.94 -1.70
C PRO A 220 15.23 47.02 -1.97
N GLU A 221 15.43 47.75 -3.08
CA GLU A 221 14.49 48.65 -3.74
C GLU A 221 13.26 47.91 -4.36
N PRO A 222 12.14 48.60 -4.62
CA PRO A 222 10.93 47.99 -5.18
C PRO A 222 10.87 48.10 -6.71
N VAL A 223 10.65 46.99 -7.42
CA VAL A 223 10.37 46.99 -8.87
C VAL A 223 9.00 46.38 -9.18
N ALA A 224 8.32 47.04 -10.12
CA ALA A 224 6.92 47.01 -10.47
C ALA A 224 6.35 45.68 -11.00
N ARG A 225 5.01 45.56 -10.82
CA ARG A 225 4.09 44.52 -11.32
C ARG A 225 4.15 44.37 -12.85
N ALA A 226 4.31 43.13 -13.32
CA ALA A 226 4.08 42.74 -14.71
C ALA A 226 2.76 41.95 -14.84
N THR A 227 2.03 42.25 -15.91
CA THR A 227 0.63 41.91 -16.16
C THR A 227 0.42 40.49 -16.70
N SER A 228 -0.53 39.78 -16.08
CA SER A 228 -1.09 38.52 -16.57
C SER A 228 -2.09 38.80 -17.69
N GLY A 229 -1.63 38.73 -18.95
CA GLY A 229 -2.51 38.98 -20.11
C GLY A 229 -2.15 38.24 -21.40
N ARG A 230 -1.04 37.48 -21.42
CA ARG A 230 -0.51 36.90 -22.67
C ARG A 230 -0.54 35.36 -22.73
N THR A 231 -0.82 34.70 -21.61
CA THR A 231 -0.75 33.22 -21.49
C THR A 231 -2.02 32.48 -21.92
N ILE A 232 -3.16 33.16 -21.99
CA ILE A 232 -4.47 32.52 -22.28
C ILE A 232 -4.64 32.21 -23.78
N LYS A 233 -4.03 32.99 -24.68
CA LYS A 233 -4.17 32.79 -26.14
C LYS A 233 -3.43 31.54 -26.65
N GLY A 234 -2.32 31.15 -26.01
CA GLY A 234 -1.58 29.92 -26.37
C GLY A 234 -2.31 28.64 -25.94
N PHE A 235 -3.00 28.69 -24.79
CA PHE A 235 -3.75 27.54 -24.27
C PHE A 235 -4.95 27.18 -25.17
N MET A 236 -5.70 28.16 -25.64
CA MET A 236 -6.85 27.91 -26.53
C MET A 236 -6.44 27.32 -27.89
N ALA A 237 -5.30 27.73 -28.44
CA ALA A 237 -4.78 27.16 -29.68
C ALA A 237 -4.40 25.68 -29.51
N GLY A 238 -3.81 25.32 -28.37
CA GLY A 238 -3.47 23.93 -28.05
C GLY A 238 -4.69 23.00 -27.92
N VAL A 239 -5.76 23.47 -27.27
CA VAL A 239 -7.00 22.70 -27.10
C VAL A 239 -7.67 22.40 -28.45
N VAL A 240 -7.70 23.37 -29.37
CA VAL A 240 -8.27 23.19 -30.71
C VAL A 240 -7.47 22.16 -31.52
N CYS A 241 -6.13 22.21 -31.46
CA CYS A 241 -5.29 21.22 -32.14
C CYS A 241 -5.47 19.81 -31.55
N ALA A 242 -5.54 19.68 -30.22
CA ALA A 242 -5.77 18.38 -29.58
C ALA A 242 -7.13 17.78 -29.93
N ALA A 243 -8.19 18.60 -29.98
CA ALA A 243 -9.52 18.17 -30.39
C ALA A 243 -9.55 17.71 -31.87
N ALA A 244 -8.83 18.41 -32.75
CA ALA A 244 -8.73 18.02 -34.16
C ALA A 244 -8.01 16.67 -34.33
N VAL A 245 -6.91 16.44 -33.61
CA VAL A 245 -6.19 15.16 -33.65
C VAL A 245 -7.06 14.03 -33.09
N ALA A 246 -7.77 14.27 -31.98
CA ALA A 246 -8.69 13.29 -31.41
C ALA A 246 -9.85 12.95 -32.38
N ALA A 247 -10.40 13.94 -33.08
CA ALA A 247 -11.43 13.72 -34.08
C ALA A 247 -10.92 12.90 -35.28
N VAL A 248 -9.69 13.16 -35.74
CA VAL A 248 -9.07 12.38 -36.82
C VAL A 248 -8.79 10.94 -36.38
N LEU A 249 -8.28 10.72 -35.17
CA LEU A 249 -8.05 9.38 -34.62
C LEU A 249 -9.37 8.62 -34.41
N TRP A 250 -10.40 9.30 -33.88
CA TRP A 250 -11.74 8.74 -33.77
C TRP A 250 -12.27 8.35 -35.15
N TRP A 251 -12.19 9.23 -36.14
CA TRP A 251 -12.63 8.95 -37.50
C TRP A 251 -11.88 7.74 -38.08
N TRP A 252 -10.57 7.66 -37.89
CA TRP A 252 -9.79 6.56 -38.43
C TRP A 252 -10.09 5.21 -37.76
N GLN A 253 -10.35 5.20 -36.45
CA GLN A 253 -10.50 3.95 -35.70
C GLN A 253 -11.95 3.48 -35.58
N VAL A 254 -12.89 4.40 -35.41
CA VAL A 254 -14.30 4.08 -35.12
C VAL A 254 -15.14 4.00 -36.40
N TYR A 255 -14.88 4.84 -37.40
CA TYR A 255 -15.62 4.84 -38.66
C TYR A 255 -15.55 3.50 -39.42
N PRO A 256 -14.38 2.85 -39.61
CA PRO A 256 -14.34 1.56 -40.29
C PRO A 256 -15.04 0.45 -39.48
N MET A 257 -15.00 0.54 -38.14
CA MET A 257 -15.71 -0.40 -37.27
C MET A 257 -17.24 -0.25 -37.39
N GLN A 258 -17.75 0.98 -37.56
CA GLN A 258 -19.18 1.20 -37.82
C GLN A 258 -19.62 0.66 -39.18
N GLN A 259 -18.78 0.76 -40.21
CA GLN A 259 -19.08 0.16 -41.51
C GLN A 259 -19.15 -1.38 -41.44
N GLN A 260 -18.27 -2.01 -40.65
CA GLN A 260 -18.33 -3.46 -40.43
C GLN A 260 -19.57 -3.86 -39.64
N LEU A 261 -19.98 -3.09 -38.62
CA LEU A 261 -21.21 -3.35 -37.87
C LEU A 261 -22.47 -3.16 -38.73
N ALA A 262 -22.48 -2.20 -39.66
CA ALA A 262 -23.58 -2.01 -40.60
C ALA A 262 -23.73 -3.21 -41.55
N GLN A 263 -22.64 -3.72 -42.11
CA GLN A 263 -22.65 -4.92 -42.96
C GLN A 263 -23.08 -6.19 -42.21
N VAL A 264 -22.69 -6.34 -40.94
CA VAL A 264 -23.11 -7.46 -40.10
C VAL A 264 -24.60 -7.34 -39.73
N ARG A 265 -25.11 -6.12 -39.53
CA ARG A 265 -26.54 -5.85 -39.28
C ARG A 265 -27.42 -6.18 -40.48
N ASP A 266 -26.92 -6.03 -41.71
CA ASP A 266 -27.63 -6.41 -42.94
C ASP A 266 -27.73 -7.93 -43.15
N THR A 267 -26.96 -8.73 -42.38
CA THR A 267 -27.02 -10.19 -42.42
C THR A 267 -27.99 -10.71 -41.36
N ALA A 268 -28.94 -11.59 -41.72
CA ALA A 268 -29.98 -12.08 -40.80
C ALA A 268 -29.45 -12.66 -39.48
N GLN A 269 -28.29 -13.34 -39.53
CA GLN A 269 -27.63 -13.90 -38.34
C GLN A 269 -26.95 -12.83 -37.47
N GLY A 270 -26.42 -11.76 -38.07
CA GLY A 270 -25.77 -10.67 -37.36
C GLY A 270 -26.76 -9.68 -36.73
N ALA A 271 -27.91 -9.46 -37.36
CA ALA A 271 -29.01 -8.70 -36.77
C ALA A 271 -29.54 -9.35 -35.48
N ALA A 272 -29.68 -10.69 -35.48
CA ALA A 272 -30.17 -11.44 -34.33
C ALA A 272 -29.20 -11.39 -33.14
N THR A 273 -27.88 -11.47 -33.37
CA THR A 273 -26.89 -11.40 -32.30
C THR A 273 -26.76 -10.00 -31.71
N LEU A 274 -26.90 -8.95 -32.54
CA LEU A 274 -26.95 -7.56 -32.08
C LEU A 274 -28.23 -7.28 -31.28
N TRP A 275 -29.38 -7.82 -31.68
CA TRP A 275 -30.62 -7.69 -30.91
C TRP A 275 -30.52 -8.42 -29.55
N LEU A 276 -29.89 -9.59 -29.48
CA LEU A 276 -29.65 -10.28 -28.20
C LEU A 276 -28.73 -9.49 -27.25
N ALA A 277 -27.77 -8.73 -27.79
CA ALA A 277 -26.88 -7.91 -26.99
C ALA A 277 -27.56 -6.64 -26.45
N SER A 278 -28.52 -6.09 -27.19
CA SER A 278 -29.29 -4.90 -26.81
C SER A 278 -30.72 -4.99 -27.37
N PRO A 279 -31.65 -5.65 -26.68
CA PRO A 279 -32.99 -5.91 -27.20
C PRO A 279 -33.86 -4.66 -27.14
N GLU A 280 -34.28 -4.19 -28.31
CA GLU A 280 -35.28 -3.12 -28.46
C GLU A 280 -36.66 -3.74 -28.74
N LEU A 281 -37.61 -3.53 -27.84
CA LEU A 281 -38.94 -4.14 -27.88
C LEU A 281 -39.78 -3.73 -29.10
N ASP A 282 -39.56 -2.53 -29.63
CA ASP A 282 -40.29 -1.99 -30.79
C ASP A 282 -39.90 -2.65 -32.13
N SER A 283 -38.80 -3.42 -32.15
CA SER A 283 -38.27 -4.08 -33.36
C SER A 283 -38.65 -5.58 -33.46
N TYR A 284 -39.43 -6.11 -32.51
CA TYR A 284 -39.83 -7.51 -32.49
C TYR A 284 -41.18 -7.70 -33.20
N GLY A 285 -41.13 -7.96 -34.51
CA GLY A 285 -42.31 -8.20 -35.36
C GLY A 285 -41.96 -8.63 -36.77
#